data_AF-A0A7S2J5W2-F1
#
_entry.id   AF-A0A7S2J5W2-F1
#
_cell.length_a   1.000
_cell.length_b   1.000
_cell.length_c   1.000
_cell.angle_alpha   90.00
_cell.angle_beta   90.00
_cell.angle_gamma   90.00
#
_symmetry.space_group_name_H-M   'P 1'
#
loop_
_entity.id
_entity.type
_entity.pdbx_description
1 polymer ?
#
loop_
_entity_poly.entity_id
_entity_poly.type
_entity_poly.pdbx_seq_one_letter_code
_entity_poly.pdbx_strand_id
1 'polypeptide(L)'
;ERDTLTSLHFQHGQYRRGDRCTKPREGRDSFHAPASPEEYIKWRLMPRIRFFEGRIPGYARWRRAFQALLLMCALASSLLAAMSYTSHTAIIAAASSAVASAQEFLDVARKLQRYSTTVGALNDIVAKWYTLSDVEQANSDIVNHLVEDSENLLDEERGAWMSE
;
A
#
# COMPACT_ATOMS: atom_id res chain seq x y z
N GLU A 1 -0.27 28.38 2.44
CA GLU A 1 0.89 27.76 3.13
C GLU A 1 2.19 28.19 2.45
N ARG A 2 3.36 27.98 3.07
CA ARG A 2 4.65 28.18 2.37
C ARG A 2 5.18 26.82 1.93
N ASP A 3 5.38 26.66 0.63
CA ASP A 3 5.98 25.46 0.04
C ASP A 3 7.40 25.26 0.59
N THR A 4 7.72 24.04 1.01
CA THR A 4 9.01 23.70 1.62
C THR A 4 10.03 23.41 0.54
N LEU A 5 10.79 24.44 0.16
CA LEU A 5 11.82 24.38 -0.88
C LEU A 5 13.15 23.84 -0.32
N THR A 6 13.79 22.90 -1.01
CA THR A 6 15.15 22.36 -0.68
C THR A 6 16.25 23.16 -1.39
N SER A 7 17.52 23.00 -1.01
CA SER A 7 18.59 23.91 -1.46
C SER A 7 18.88 23.81 -2.96
N LEU A 8 18.59 22.65 -3.55
CA LEU A 8 18.67 22.35 -4.98
C LEU A 8 17.70 23.20 -5.81
N HIS A 9 16.56 23.60 -5.24
CA HIS A 9 15.59 24.46 -5.92
C HIS A 9 16.19 25.82 -6.30
N PHE A 10 17.14 26.32 -5.52
CA PHE A 10 17.77 27.63 -5.75
C PHE A 10 18.94 27.58 -6.73
N GLN A 11 19.38 26.40 -7.18
CA GLN A 11 20.50 26.27 -8.12
C GLN A 11 20.13 26.69 -9.55
N HIS A 12 18.86 26.52 -9.95
CA HIS A 12 18.40 26.78 -11.33
C HIS A 12 17.77 28.17 -11.54
N GLY A 13 17.86 29.08 -10.56
CA GLY A 13 17.33 30.44 -10.68
C GLY A 13 15.80 30.56 -10.75
N GLN A 14 15.08 29.45 -10.57
CA GLN A 14 13.61 29.40 -10.60
C GLN A 14 12.95 29.98 -9.34
N TYR A 15 13.69 30.11 -8.23
CA TYR A 15 13.20 30.65 -6.96
C TYR A 15 14.03 31.85 -6.49
N ARG A 16 13.37 32.87 -5.93
CA ARG A 16 14.02 34.12 -5.52
C ARG A 16 14.89 33.85 -4.28
N ARG A 17 16.20 34.17 -4.36
CA ARG A 17 17.12 34.11 -3.21
C ARG A 17 16.54 34.92 -2.04
N GLY A 18 16.02 34.24 -1.02
CA GLY A 18 15.34 34.84 0.13
C GLY A 18 14.29 33.94 0.77
N ASP A 19 13.73 32.99 0.01
CA ASP A 19 12.85 31.98 0.57
C ASP A 19 13.66 31.00 1.42
N ARG A 20 13.27 30.86 2.70
CA ARG A 20 13.96 29.98 3.63
C ARG A 20 13.84 28.54 3.14
N CYS A 21 15.00 27.94 2.88
CA CYS A 21 15.14 26.53 2.57
C CYS A 21 14.80 25.71 3.83
N THR A 22 13.52 25.43 4.03
CA THR A 22 13.05 24.60 5.15
C THR A 22 12.82 23.19 4.64
N LYS A 23 13.54 22.22 5.19
CA LYS A 23 13.28 20.80 4.93
C LYS A 23 11.78 20.52 5.12
N PRO A 24 11.10 19.84 4.17
CA PRO A 24 9.72 19.46 4.34
C PRO A 24 9.53 18.70 5.65
N ARG A 25 8.48 19.02 6.41
CA ARG A 25 8.05 18.12 7.48
C ARG A 25 7.42 16.89 6.83
N GLU A 26 7.54 15.74 7.47
CA GLU A 26 6.90 14.49 7.02
C GLU A 26 5.40 14.75 6.78
N GLY A 27 4.92 14.45 5.57
CA GLY A 27 3.53 14.71 5.14
C GLY A 27 3.24 16.14 4.65
N ARG A 28 4.23 17.02 4.50
CA ARG A 28 4.10 18.37 3.91
C ARG A 28 4.96 18.56 2.66
N ASP A 29 5.08 17.51 1.83
CA ASP A 29 5.62 17.67 0.48
C ASP A 29 4.54 18.24 -0.44
N SER A 30 4.92 19.18 -1.30
CA SER A 30 4.03 19.82 -2.27
C SER A 30 3.85 18.99 -3.54
N PHE A 31 4.64 17.91 -3.73
CA PHE A 31 4.67 17.03 -4.91
C PHE A 31 5.00 17.71 -6.25
N HIS A 32 4.98 19.05 -6.32
CA HIS A 32 5.25 19.83 -7.52
C HIS A 32 6.67 20.42 -7.57
N ALA A 33 7.35 20.44 -6.42
CA ALA A 33 8.70 20.97 -6.33
C ALA A 33 9.73 19.91 -6.80
N PRO A 34 10.80 20.30 -7.53
CA PRO A 34 11.84 19.37 -7.97
C PRO A 34 12.56 18.74 -6.78
N ALA A 35 12.64 17.41 -6.74
CA ALA A 35 13.31 16.66 -5.67
C ALA A 35 14.52 15.92 -6.22
N SER A 36 15.59 15.82 -5.43
CA SER A 36 16.65 14.84 -5.75
C SER A 36 16.09 13.41 -5.68
N PRO A 37 16.73 12.41 -6.31
CA PRO A 37 16.27 11.02 -6.24
C PRO A 37 16.13 10.51 -4.79
N GLU A 38 17.07 10.88 -3.91
CA GLU A 38 17.05 10.51 -2.50
C GLU A 38 15.93 11.23 -1.75
N GLU A 39 15.69 12.50 -2.08
CA GLU A 39 14.57 13.27 -1.54
C GLU A 39 13.23 12.67 -2.00
N TYR A 40 13.13 12.25 -3.26
CA TYR A 40 11.95 11.57 -3.81
C TYR A 40 11.64 10.28 -3.02
N ILE A 41 12.62 9.40 -2.86
CA ILE A 41 12.46 8.13 -2.11
C ILE A 41 12.03 8.43 -0.67
N LYS A 42 12.72 9.35 -0.01
CA LYS A 42 12.49 9.65 1.41
C LYS A 42 11.15 10.31 1.67
N TRP A 43 10.76 11.27 0.84
CA TRP A 43 9.61 12.15 1.12
C TRP A 43 8.33 11.72 0.41
N ARG A 44 8.42 11.07 -0.75
CA ARG A 44 7.25 10.65 -1.54
C ARG A 44 7.01 9.16 -1.42
N LEU A 45 8.04 8.36 -1.66
CA LEU A 45 7.87 6.90 -1.74
C LEU A 45 7.72 6.26 -0.36
N MET A 46 8.56 6.64 0.59
CA MET A 46 8.55 6.02 1.92
C MET A 46 7.26 6.20 2.71
N PRO A 47 6.62 7.39 2.73
CA PRO A 47 5.31 7.53 3.35
C PRO A 47 4.24 6.64 2.70
N ARG A 48 4.30 6.41 1.38
CA ARG A 48 3.38 5.53 0.67
C ARG A 48 3.58 4.07 1.06
N ILE A 49 4.83 3.60 1.09
CA ILE A 49 5.18 2.25 1.53
C ILE A 49 4.64 2.00 2.95
N ARG A 50 4.96 2.89 3.91
CA ARG A 50 4.51 2.76 5.31
C ARG A 50 2.98 2.76 5.44
N PHE A 51 2.31 3.55 4.61
CA PHE A 51 0.85 3.63 4.58
C PHE A 51 0.21 2.29 4.18
N PHE A 52 0.80 1.57 3.23
CA PHE A 52 0.33 0.24 2.84
C PHE A 52 0.73 -0.82 3.86
N GLU A 53 1.98 -0.80 4.32
CA GLU A 53 2.49 -1.71 5.37
C GLU A 53 1.63 -1.68 6.64
N GLY A 54 1.19 -0.50 7.07
CA GLY A 54 0.33 -0.35 8.25
C GLY A 54 -1.06 -1.01 8.10
N ARG A 55 -1.55 -1.19 6.87
CA ARG A 55 -2.87 -1.79 6.59
C ARG A 55 -2.84 -3.30 6.45
N ILE A 56 -1.76 -3.86 5.90
CA ILE A 56 -1.56 -5.30 5.71
C ILE A 56 -1.92 -6.12 6.97
N PRO A 57 -1.41 -5.81 8.19
CA PRO A 57 -1.72 -6.61 9.37
C PRO A 57 -3.19 -6.51 9.80
N GLY A 58 -3.88 -5.41 9.46
CA GLY A 58 -5.32 -5.25 9.70
C GLY A 58 -6.13 -6.21 8.83
N TYR A 59 -5.90 -6.18 7.53
CA TYR A 59 -6.59 -7.08 6.59
C TYR A 59 -6.24 -8.55 6.82
N ALA A 60 -4.99 -8.86 7.18
CA ALA A 60 -4.58 -10.22 7.53
C ALA A 60 -5.29 -10.75 8.80
N ARG A 61 -5.59 -9.89 9.78
CA ARG A 61 -6.38 -10.27 10.95
C ARG A 61 -7.84 -10.52 10.59
N TRP A 62 -8.45 -9.64 9.78
CA TRP A 62 -9.81 -9.83 9.30
C TRP A 62 -9.97 -11.11 8.49
N ARG A 63 -9.04 -11.39 7.57
CA ARG A 63 -9.03 -12.65 6.80
C ARG A 63 -8.98 -13.87 7.72
N ARG A 64 -8.11 -13.86 8.73
CA ARG A 64 -8.02 -14.94 9.73
C ARG A 64 -9.31 -15.08 10.54
N ALA A 65 -9.98 -13.97 10.88
CA ALA A 65 -11.25 -14.00 11.60
C ALA A 65 -12.37 -14.65 10.76
N PHE A 66 -12.51 -14.30 9.49
CA PHE A 66 -13.46 -14.95 8.58
C PHE A 66 -13.19 -16.44 8.41
N GLN A 67 -11.91 -16.82 8.21
CA GLN A 67 -11.51 -18.23 8.13
C GLN A 67 -11.84 -19.00 9.41
N ALA A 68 -11.55 -18.43 10.58
CA ALA A 68 -11.88 -19.04 11.86
C ALA A 68 -13.39 -19.21 12.03
N LEU A 69 -14.19 -18.20 11.66
CA LEU A 69 -15.65 -18.28 11.74
C LEU A 69 -16.22 -19.37 10.84
N LEU A 70 -15.75 -19.49 9.60
CA LEU A 70 -16.15 -20.53 8.67
C LEU A 70 -15.77 -21.94 9.18
N LEU A 71 -14.58 -22.10 9.77
CA LEU A 71 -14.17 -23.36 10.39
C LEU A 71 -15.06 -23.72 11.59
N MET A 72 -15.42 -22.73 12.42
CA MET A 72 -16.35 -22.96 13.53
C MET A 72 -17.74 -23.37 13.04
N CYS A 73 -18.25 -22.75 11.96
CA CYS A 73 -19.50 -23.19 11.32
C CYS A 73 -19.40 -24.62 10.79
N ALA A 74 -18.29 -25.01 10.17
CA ALA A 74 -18.08 -26.37 9.68
C ALA A 74 -18.05 -27.39 10.82
N LEU A 75 -17.33 -27.10 11.90
CA LEU A 75 -17.28 -27.95 13.10
C LEU A 75 -18.66 -28.10 13.76
N ALA A 76 -19.39 -26.98 13.91
CA ALA A 76 -20.72 -26.99 14.48
C ALA A 76 -21.70 -27.82 13.61
N SER A 77 -21.68 -27.64 12.29
CA SER A 77 -22.47 -28.45 11.37
C SER A 77 -22.16 -29.95 11.50
N SER A 78 -20.89 -30.31 11.60
CA SER A 78 -20.46 -31.71 11.76
C SER A 78 -20.95 -32.32 13.08
N LEU A 79 -20.83 -31.59 14.19
CA LEU A 79 -21.28 -32.06 15.50
C LEU A 79 -22.81 -32.23 15.55
N LEU A 80 -23.55 -31.27 15.00
CA LEU A 80 -25.02 -31.34 14.96
C LEU A 80 -25.52 -32.49 14.08
N ALA A 81 -24.84 -32.75 12.97
CA ALA A 81 -25.13 -33.90 12.12
C ALA A 81 -24.89 -35.22 12.85
N ALA A 82 -23.80 -35.33 13.64
CA ALA A 82 -23.50 -36.52 14.43
C ALA A 82 -24.51 -36.79 15.55
N MET A 83 -25.14 -35.74 16.10
CA MET A 83 -26.18 -35.85 17.14
C MET A 83 -27.60 -35.99 16.57
N SER A 84 -27.75 -36.18 15.25
CA SER A 84 -29.05 -36.34 14.55
C SER A 84 -29.95 -35.09 14.58
N TYR A 85 -29.41 -33.89 14.88
CA TYR A 85 -30.16 -32.63 14.89
C TYR A 85 -30.20 -31.95 13.50
N THR A 86 -30.70 -32.67 12.50
CA THR A 86 -30.64 -32.28 11.08
C THR A 86 -31.34 -30.95 10.76
N SER A 87 -32.38 -30.55 11.50
CA SER A 87 -33.07 -29.28 11.25
C SER A 87 -32.20 -28.05 11.52
N HIS A 88 -31.23 -28.16 12.43
CA HIS A 88 -30.38 -27.04 12.84
C HIS A 88 -29.16 -26.86 11.93
N THR A 89 -28.76 -27.88 11.16
CA THR A 89 -27.62 -27.79 10.21
C THR A 89 -27.92 -26.83 9.06
N ALA A 90 -29.19 -26.74 8.63
CA ALA A 90 -29.62 -25.78 7.61
C ALA A 90 -29.40 -24.33 8.02
N ILE A 91 -29.59 -24.00 9.31
CA ILE A 91 -29.36 -22.67 9.86
C ILE A 91 -27.87 -22.33 9.81
N ILE A 92 -27.00 -23.27 10.22
CA ILE A 92 -25.55 -23.08 10.20
C ILE A 92 -25.04 -22.96 8.76
N ALA A 93 -25.58 -23.76 7.83
CA ALA A 93 -25.25 -23.66 6.42
C ALA A 93 -25.58 -22.26 5.87
N ALA A 94 -26.79 -21.75 6.14
CA ALA A 94 -27.19 -20.40 5.72
C ALA A 94 -26.28 -19.31 6.33
N ALA A 95 -25.93 -19.43 7.62
CA ALA A 95 -25.01 -18.52 8.28
C ALA A 95 -23.61 -18.56 7.65
N SER A 96 -23.09 -19.75 7.35
CA SER A 96 -21.78 -19.92 6.70
C SER A 96 -21.74 -19.29 5.30
N SER A 97 -22.83 -19.41 4.53
CA SER A 97 -22.98 -18.75 3.23
C SER A 97 -22.99 -17.23 3.37
N ALA A 98 -23.72 -16.68 4.35
CA ALA A 98 -23.73 -15.24 4.60
C ALA A 98 -22.34 -14.70 4.98
N VAL A 99 -21.59 -15.44 5.81
CA VAL A 99 -20.21 -15.10 6.17
C VAL A 99 -19.29 -15.14 4.95
N ALA A 100 -19.40 -16.17 4.12
CA ALA A 100 -18.63 -16.26 2.88
C ALA A 100 -18.95 -15.10 1.93
N SER A 101 -20.23 -14.77 1.74
CA SER A 101 -20.64 -13.61 0.94
C SER A 101 -20.14 -12.29 1.51
N ALA A 102 -20.15 -12.12 2.84
CA ALA A 102 -19.61 -10.92 3.48
C ALA A 102 -18.08 -10.80 3.29
N GLN A 103 -17.35 -11.92 3.36
CA GLN A 103 -15.92 -11.94 3.08
C GLN A 103 -15.60 -11.49 1.65
N GLU A 104 -16.36 -12.00 0.67
CA GLU A 104 -16.20 -11.63 -0.73
C GLU A 104 -16.60 -10.16 -0.98
N PHE A 105 -17.68 -9.69 -0.35
CA PHE A 105 -18.12 -8.30 -0.45
C PHE A 105 -17.08 -7.31 0.10
N LEU A 106 -16.45 -7.66 1.22
CA LEU A 106 -15.39 -6.82 1.81
C LEU A 106 -14.06 -6.94 1.06
N ASP A 107 -13.94 -7.94 0.19
CA ASP A 107 -12.80 -8.19 -0.70
C ASP A 107 -11.44 -8.18 0.03
N VAL A 108 -11.45 -8.63 1.28
CA VAL A 108 -10.32 -8.52 2.22
C VAL A 108 -9.09 -9.24 1.69
N ALA A 109 -9.28 -10.38 1.02
CA ALA A 109 -8.20 -11.16 0.45
C ALA A 109 -7.54 -10.45 -0.73
N ARG A 110 -8.33 -9.87 -1.64
CA ARG A 110 -7.82 -9.15 -2.81
C ARG A 110 -7.07 -7.89 -2.38
N LYS A 111 -7.64 -7.10 -1.48
CA LYS A 111 -6.99 -5.91 -0.90
C LYS A 111 -5.68 -6.25 -0.20
N LEU A 112 -5.66 -7.33 0.59
CA LEU A 112 -4.44 -7.78 1.28
C LEU A 112 -3.34 -8.17 0.29
N GLN A 113 -3.67 -8.99 -0.70
CA GLN A 113 -2.71 -9.44 -1.71
C GLN A 113 -2.19 -8.26 -2.53
N ARG A 114 -3.09 -7.39 -3.00
CA ARG A 114 -2.75 -6.18 -3.75
C ARG A 114 -1.76 -5.31 -2.97
N TYR A 115 -2.08 -4.91 -1.74
CA TYR A 115 -1.18 -4.07 -0.94
C TYR A 115 0.16 -4.73 -0.66
N SER A 116 0.20 -6.06 -0.44
CA SER A 116 1.45 -6.78 -0.19
C SER A 116 2.32 -6.82 -1.44
N THR A 117 1.72 -7.04 -2.62
CA THR A 117 2.43 -7.01 -3.90
C THR A 117 2.95 -5.61 -4.21
N THR A 118 2.13 -4.56 -4.05
CA THR A 118 2.53 -3.16 -4.27
C THR A 118 3.69 -2.78 -3.35
N VAL A 119 3.62 -3.11 -2.06
CA VAL A 119 4.73 -2.84 -1.11
C VAL A 119 6.00 -3.60 -1.50
N GLY A 120 5.88 -4.87 -1.92
CA GLY A 120 7.01 -5.66 -2.39
C GLY A 120 7.71 -4.99 -3.57
N ALA A 121 6.94 -4.65 -4.61
CA ALA A 121 7.46 -3.98 -5.80
C ALA A 121 8.11 -2.61 -5.49
N LEU A 122 7.48 -1.80 -4.62
CA LEU A 122 8.06 -0.53 -4.18
C LEU A 122 9.38 -0.72 -3.42
N ASN A 123 9.46 -1.72 -2.55
CA ASN A 123 10.69 -2.04 -1.83
C ASN A 123 11.79 -2.56 -2.77
N ASP A 124 11.43 -3.34 -3.80
CA ASP A 124 12.38 -3.81 -4.81
C ASP A 124 12.96 -2.63 -5.62
N ILE A 125 12.13 -1.65 -5.99
CA ILE A 125 12.56 -0.41 -6.64
C ILE A 125 13.55 0.36 -5.76
N VAL A 126 13.21 0.54 -4.47
CA VAL A 126 14.08 1.23 -3.50
C VAL A 126 15.37 0.45 -3.27
N ALA A 127 15.30 -0.86 -3.12
CA ALA A 127 16.47 -1.71 -2.96
C ALA A 127 17.40 -1.62 -4.16
N LYS A 128 16.85 -1.67 -5.39
CA LYS A 128 17.60 -1.48 -6.62
C LYS A 128 18.33 -0.15 -6.63
N TRP A 129 17.68 0.96 -6.24
CA TRP A 129 18.34 2.26 -6.13
C TRP A 129 19.59 2.22 -5.26
N TYR A 130 19.51 1.61 -4.07
CA TYR A 130 20.64 1.51 -3.16
C TYR A 130 21.75 0.54 -3.60
N THR A 131 21.50 -0.33 -4.58
CA THR A 131 22.54 -1.20 -5.16
C THR A 131 23.38 -0.52 -6.24
N LEU A 132 22.92 0.62 -6.78
CA LEU A 132 23.61 1.36 -7.82
C LEU A 132 24.77 2.17 -7.26
N SER A 133 25.84 2.32 -8.04
CA SER A 133 26.97 3.19 -7.73
C SER A 133 26.63 4.68 -7.89
N ASP A 134 27.41 5.56 -7.26
CA ASP A 134 27.20 7.03 -7.36
C ASP A 134 27.18 7.55 -8.81
N VAL A 135 27.96 6.92 -9.71
CA VAL A 135 28.01 7.27 -11.14
C VAL A 135 26.70 6.89 -11.83
N GLU A 136 26.14 5.72 -11.50
CA GLU A 136 24.86 5.27 -12.05
C GLU A 136 23.69 6.08 -11.47
N GLN A 137 23.74 6.44 -10.19
CA GLN A 137 22.74 7.31 -9.56
C GLN A 137 22.73 8.72 -10.16
N ALA A 138 23.86 9.19 -10.69
CA ALA A 138 23.94 10.46 -11.42
C ALA A 138 23.36 10.38 -12.84
N ASN A 139 23.06 9.19 -13.36
CA ASN A 139 22.46 9.02 -14.68
C ASN A 139 20.97 9.40 -14.65
N SER A 140 20.58 10.41 -15.42
CA SER A 140 19.19 10.88 -15.51
C SER A 140 18.23 9.80 -15.99
N ASP A 141 18.67 8.87 -16.84
CA ASP A 141 17.80 7.80 -17.36
C ASP A 141 17.40 6.83 -16.24
N ILE A 142 18.34 6.51 -15.35
CA ILE A 142 18.10 5.66 -14.19
C ILE A 142 17.16 6.36 -13.20
N VAL A 143 17.35 7.66 -12.99
CA VAL A 143 16.47 8.48 -12.14
C VAL A 143 15.05 8.55 -12.72
N ASN A 144 14.92 8.72 -14.04
CA ASN A 144 13.63 8.76 -14.70
C ASN A 144 12.91 7.42 -14.56
N HIS A 145 13.61 6.30 -14.77
CA HIS A 145 13.05 4.96 -14.55
C HIS A 145 12.61 4.73 -13.10
N LEU A 146 13.39 5.18 -12.11
CA LEU A 146 13.00 5.11 -10.70
C LEU A 146 11.63 5.78 -10.46
N VAL A 147 11.46 6.99 -10.97
CA VAL A 147 10.23 7.78 -10.79
C VAL A 147 9.09 7.19 -11.60
N GLU A 148 9.32 6.83 -12.85
CA GLU A 148 8.30 6.25 -13.73
C GLU A 148 7.76 4.92 -13.18
N ASP A 149 8.64 3.98 -12.80
CA ASP A 149 8.24 2.68 -12.27
C ASP A 149 7.42 2.83 -10.98
N SER A 150 7.83 3.76 -10.10
CA SER A 150 7.14 3.99 -8.83
C SER A 150 5.81 4.71 -8.99
N GLU A 151 5.73 5.77 -9.80
CA GLU A 151 4.47 6.49 -10.04
C GLU A 151 3.48 5.63 -10.82
N ASN A 152 3.92 4.84 -11.82
CA ASN A 152 3.05 3.91 -12.53
C ASN A 152 2.40 2.90 -11.57
N LEU A 153 3.19 2.32 -10.66
CA LEU A 153 2.67 1.38 -9.67
C LEU A 153 1.67 2.05 -8.70
N LEU A 154 1.93 3.30 -8.30
CA LEU A 154 1.04 4.06 -7.43
C LEU A 154 -0.26 4.47 -8.15
N ASP A 155 -0.18 4.81 -9.44
CA ASP A 155 -1.33 5.15 -10.27
C ASP A 155 -2.19 3.92 -10.56
N GLU A 156 -1.59 2.75 -10.79
CA GLU A 156 -2.32 1.48 -10.88
C GLU A 156 -3.13 1.20 -9.61
N GLU A 157 -2.50 1.36 -8.43
CA GLU A 157 -3.17 1.18 -7.14
C GLU A 157 -4.31 2.20 -6.96
N ARG A 158 -4.07 3.44 -7.37
CA ARG A 158 -5.08 4.50 -7.30
C ARG A 158 -6.27 4.22 -8.23
N GLY A 159 -6.00 3.74 -9.45
CA GLY A 159 -7.02 3.31 -10.40
C GLY A 159 -7.85 2.14 -9.87
N ALA A 160 -7.21 1.21 -9.17
CA ALA A 160 -7.90 0.09 -8.52
C ALA A 160 -8.87 0.57 -7.44
N TRP A 161 -8.56 1.64 -6.70
CA TRP A 161 -9.48 2.18 -5.68
C TRP A 161 -10.65 2.95 -6.27
N MET A 162 -10.48 3.55 -7.44
CA MET A 162 -11.54 4.27 -8.14
C MET A 162 -12.52 3.33 -8.85
N SER A 163 -12.11 2.10 -9.11
CA SER A 163 -12.94 1.06 -9.74
C SER A 163 -13.54 0.05 -8.75
N GLU A 164 -13.20 0.16 -7.45
CA GLU A 164 -13.81 -0.55 -6.33
C GLU A 164 -15.06 0.16 -5.79
#